data_AF-A0A7V3L6A8-F1
#
_entry.id   AF-A0A7V3L6A8-F1
#
_cell.length_a   1.000
_cell.length_b   1.000
_cell.length_c   1.000
_cell.angle_alpha   90.00
_cell.angle_beta   90.00
_cell.angle_gamma   90.00
#
_symmetry.space_group_name_H-M   'P 1'
#
loop_
_entity.id
_entity.type
_entity.pdbx_description
1 polymer ?
#
loop_
_entity_poly.entity_id
_entity_poly.type
_entity_poly.pdbx_seq_one_letter_code
_entity_poly.pdbx_strand_id
1 'polypeptide(L)'
;MVATCGTRYARYFALTYSSVLAWLLFVSFLLLCLSCCVARGDRSSEDGRMKSLAPMKLILDTDIGTDVDDAWALALCVSSPEIQLLGVTLVHANLDVRAKIALKMLKLAGRARIPVYKGLSDPLTPGYGKYWAGHEGTETDFSDIAGLVACDNAVDFIVDTVGKHPGQVVLCSVGPMTNVGDAIRRAPETMRKLKKLVIMGSTFEGYGSENAAREHNACVDPVATKLVLESRIPATIVGLNVTKQVKIQHSDLAQIEVSGFGRYLSAMTKQYLGIIGRSFTFMHDPLAIATLLDPTVVGTQRMSAEVLDDGRVVFASDEEKGWLDVCTEVNAPKFERLLLERIRTECEKQTK
;
A
#
# COMPACT_ATOMS: atom_id res chain seq x y z
N MET A 1 85.29 13.85 -54.41
CA MET A 1 84.05 14.31 -55.05
C MET A 1 83.28 13.08 -55.54
N VAL A 2 81.96 13.09 -55.34
CA VAL A 2 80.96 12.06 -55.70
C VAL A 2 80.81 10.89 -54.72
N ALA A 3 79.53 10.68 -54.39
CA ALA A 3 78.84 9.82 -53.42
C ALA A 3 79.05 8.30 -53.62
N THR A 4 78.77 7.43 -52.65
CA THR A 4 77.41 6.95 -52.28
C THR A 4 77.54 6.04 -51.04
N CYS A 5 76.79 6.28 -49.95
CA CYS A 5 75.45 5.75 -49.67
C CYS A 5 75.38 4.22 -49.61
N GLY A 6 75.27 3.66 -48.40
CA GLY A 6 74.86 2.26 -48.23
C GLY A 6 75.28 1.65 -46.90
N THR A 7 74.51 1.90 -45.84
CA THR A 7 74.13 0.92 -44.78
C THR A 7 73.36 1.61 -43.65
N ARG A 8 72.32 2.37 -44.02
CA ARG A 8 71.22 2.77 -43.12
C ARG A 8 70.22 1.63 -42.83
N TYR A 9 70.51 0.40 -43.27
CA TYR A 9 69.58 -0.74 -43.20
C TYR A 9 69.75 -1.67 -41.98
N ALA A 10 70.83 -1.54 -41.20
CA ALA A 10 71.07 -2.42 -40.04
C ALA A 10 70.42 -1.92 -38.72
N ARG A 11 70.02 -0.65 -38.62
CA ARG A 11 69.37 -0.09 -37.41
C ARG A 11 67.84 -0.11 -37.43
N TYR A 12 67.21 -0.31 -38.58
CA TYR A 12 65.74 -0.43 -38.67
C TYR A 12 65.22 -1.83 -38.35
N PHE A 13 66.05 -2.88 -38.51
CA PHE A 13 65.63 -4.26 -38.23
C PHE A 13 65.66 -4.64 -36.74
N ALA A 14 66.47 -3.95 -35.92
CA ALA A 14 66.55 -4.22 -34.49
C ALA A 14 65.44 -3.51 -33.67
N LEU A 15 64.87 -2.42 -34.19
CA LEU A 15 63.78 -1.67 -33.53
C LEU A 15 62.39 -2.19 -33.89
N THR A 16 62.23 -2.95 -34.97
CA THR A 16 60.96 -3.58 -35.36
C THR A 16 60.73 -4.92 -34.67
N TYR A 17 61.77 -5.69 -34.34
CA TYR A 17 61.60 -6.95 -33.61
C TYR A 17 61.22 -6.76 -32.14
N SER A 18 61.79 -5.75 -31.46
CA SER A 18 61.47 -5.47 -30.06
C SER A 18 60.04 -4.92 -29.88
N SER A 19 59.55 -4.15 -30.85
CA SER A 19 58.19 -3.62 -30.86
C SER A 19 57.14 -4.67 -31.21
N VAL A 20 57.44 -5.62 -32.10
CA VAL A 20 56.54 -6.75 -32.42
C VAL A 20 56.48 -7.77 -31.28
N LEU A 21 57.61 -8.08 -30.62
CA LEU A 21 57.57 -8.92 -29.40
C LEU A 21 56.85 -8.24 -28.24
N ALA A 22 57.05 -6.92 -28.05
CA ALA A 22 56.30 -6.16 -27.05
C ALA A 22 54.79 -6.14 -27.37
N TRP A 23 54.41 -6.01 -28.64
CA TRP A 23 53.00 -6.09 -29.07
C TRP A 23 52.41 -7.48 -28.89
N LEU A 24 53.15 -8.54 -29.23
CA LEU A 24 52.69 -9.93 -29.04
C LEU A 24 52.57 -10.29 -27.55
N LEU A 25 53.47 -9.79 -26.70
CA LEU A 25 53.37 -9.93 -25.24
C LEU A 25 52.20 -9.12 -24.67
N PHE A 26 51.93 -7.93 -25.19
CA PHE A 26 50.80 -7.09 -24.77
C PHE A 26 49.45 -7.67 -25.18
N VAL A 27 49.33 -8.21 -26.41
CA VAL A 27 48.14 -8.92 -26.90
C VAL A 27 47.96 -10.25 -26.17
N SER A 28 49.04 -10.96 -25.85
CA SER A 28 48.98 -12.18 -25.02
C SER A 28 48.56 -11.88 -23.58
N PHE A 29 49.00 -10.74 -23.01
CA PHE A 29 48.57 -10.29 -21.69
C PHE A 29 47.11 -9.83 -21.67
N LEU A 30 46.62 -9.17 -22.73
CA LEU A 30 45.20 -8.84 -22.89
C LEU A 30 44.33 -10.08 -23.09
N LEU A 31 44.79 -11.10 -23.85
CA LEU A 31 44.10 -12.37 -24.00
C LEU A 31 44.13 -13.22 -22.73
N LEU A 32 45.21 -13.16 -21.92
CA LEU A 32 45.25 -13.78 -20.59
C LEU A 32 44.33 -13.05 -19.61
N CYS A 33 44.25 -11.73 -19.67
CA CYS A 33 43.30 -10.95 -18.86
C CYS A 33 41.85 -11.20 -19.29
N LEU A 34 41.56 -11.32 -20.59
CA LEU A 34 40.24 -11.72 -21.10
C LEU A 34 39.91 -13.17 -20.75
N SER A 35 40.89 -14.08 -20.74
CA SER A 35 40.70 -15.47 -20.29
C SER A 35 40.55 -15.58 -18.77
N CYS A 36 41.21 -14.73 -17.98
CA CYS A 36 41.00 -14.63 -16.53
C CYS A 36 39.69 -13.91 -16.16
N CYS A 37 39.18 -13.00 -17.01
CA CYS A 37 37.86 -12.39 -16.86
C CYS A 37 36.73 -13.32 -17.34
N VAL A 38 37.02 -14.30 -18.20
CA VAL A 38 36.06 -15.33 -18.65
C VAL A 38 36.12 -16.62 -17.80
N ALA A 39 37.18 -16.81 -16.99
CA ALA A 39 37.36 -18.00 -16.13
C ALA A 39 37.20 -17.75 -14.62
N ARG A 40 36.67 -16.61 -14.22
CA ARG A 40 36.05 -16.39 -12.88
C ARG A 40 34.61 -15.88 -13.04
N GLY A 41 33.86 -16.51 -13.92
CA GLY A 41 32.44 -16.69 -13.68
C GLY A 41 32.32 -17.72 -12.56
N ASP A 42 32.34 -17.24 -11.31
CA ASP A 42 31.88 -18.05 -10.20
C ASP A 42 30.44 -18.43 -10.54
N ARG A 43 30.26 -19.64 -11.06
CA ARG A 43 28.95 -20.27 -11.19
C ARG A 43 28.53 -20.68 -9.77
N SER A 44 28.43 -19.71 -8.87
CA SER A 44 27.35 -19.76 -7.91
C SER A 44 26.10 -19.69 -8.76
N SER A 45 25.44 -20.83 -8.91
CA SER A 45 24.04 -20.87 -9.25
C SER A 45 23.35 -19.79 -8.41
N GLU A 46 22.98 -18.68 -9.04
CA GLU A 46 21.87 -17.85 -8.58
C GLU A 46 20.60 -18.71 -8.76
N ASP A 47 20.51 -19.77 -7.96
CA ASP A 47 19.23 -20.21 -7.43
C ASP A 47 18.75 -19.01 -6.61
N GLY A 48 18.07 -18.10 -7.30
CA GLY A 48 17.32 -17.01 -6.74
C GLY A 48 16.19 -17.59 -5.88
N ARG A 49 16.55 -18.23 -4.77
CA ARG A 49 15.78 -18.11 -3.54
C ARG A 49 15.84 -16.65 -3.16
N MET A 50 14.95 -15.90 -3.81
CA MET A 50 14.39 -14.66 -3.32
C MET A 50 14.29 -14.85 -1.81
N LYS A 51 15.16 -14.17 -1.04
CA LYS A 51 15.05 -14.19 0.43
C LYS A 51 13.59 -13.87 0.68
N SER A 52 12.82 -14.84 1.14
CA SER A 52 11.42 -14.61 1.46
C SER A 52 11.46 -13.64 2.62
N LEU A 53 11.36 -12.34 2.31
CA LEU A 53 11.21 -11.32 3.31
C LEU A 53 10.00 -11.75 4.14
N ALA A 54 10.17 -11.78 5.46
CA ALA A 54 9.07 -12.10 6.35
C ALA A 54 7.87 -11.20 5.96
N PRO A 55 6.65 -11.74 5.88
CA PRO A 55 5.48 -10.96 5.51
C PRO A 55 5.33 -9.70 6.38
N MET A 56 4.86 -8.63 5.77
CA MET A 56 4.61 -7.36 6.42
C MET A 56 3.47 -7.50 7.43
N LYS A 57 3.75 -7.19 8.69
CA LYS A 57 2.73 -7.13 9.75
C LYS A 57 1.83 -5.91 9.51
N LEU A 58 0.56 -6.16 9.21
CA LEU A 58 -0.42 -5.12 8.90
C LEU A 58 -1.58 -5.14 9.89
N ILE A 59 -2.00 -3.98 10.35
CA ILE A 59 -3.34 -3.75 10.92
C ILE A 59 -4.11 -2.92 9.88
N LEU A 60 -5.33 -3.35 9.56
CA LEU A 60 -6.26 -2.59 8.72
C LEU A 60 -7.31 -1.94 9.62
N ASP A 61 -7.37 -0.61 9.66
CA ASP A 61 -8.40 0.18 10.33
C ASP A 61 -9.38 0.72 9.29
N THR A 62 -10.63 0.29 9.35
CA THR A 62 -11.59 0.41 8.24
C THR A 62 -12.99 0.71 8.77
N ASP A 63 -13.78 1.42 7.97
CA ASP A 63 -15.21 1.57 8.17
C ASP A 63 -15.99 0.84 7.07
N ILE A 64 -15.64 -0.44 6.91
CA ILE A 64 -16.20 -1.33 5.90
C ILE A 64 -17.73 -1.31 5.82
N GLY A 65 -18.23 -1.11 4.60
CA GLY A 65 -19.60 -1.45 4.20
C GLY A 65 -20.37 -0.31 3.55
N THR A 66 -20.08 0.96 3.89
CA THR A 66 -20.85 2.12 3.38
C THR A 66 -20.47 2.45 1.95
N ASP A 67 -19.18 2.61 1.66
CA ASP A 67 -18.64 2.36 0.33
C ASP A 67 -18.15 0.90 0.32
N VAL A 68 -18.10 0.30 -0.86
CA VAL A 68 -17.70 -1.10 -1.03
C VAL A 68 -16.19 -1.27 -1.08
N ASP A 69 -15.44 -0.20 -1.31
CA ASP A 69 -14.00 -0.25 -1.53
C ASP A 69 -13.18 -0.69 -0.31
N ASP A 70 -13.64 -0.45 0.93
CA ASP A 70 -13.08 -1.11 2.13
C ASP A 70 -13.09 -2.64 2.02
N ALA A 71 -14.17 -3.22 1.47
CA ALA A 71 -14.29 -4.66 1.29
C ALA A 71 -13.27 -5.15 0.24
N TRP A 72 -13.01 -4.35 -0.77
CA TRP A 72 -11.92 -4.61 -1.73
C TRP A 72 -10.54 -4.45 -1.08
N ALA A 73 -10.35 -3.54 -0.13
CA ALA A 73 -9.10 -3.36 0.59
C ALA A 73 -8.80 -4.56 1.49
N LEU A 74 -9.81 -5.01 2.26
CA LEU A 74 -9.73 -6.25 3.04
C LEU A 74 -9.48 -7.45 2.14
N ALA A 75 -10.16 -7.52 0.99
CA ALA A 75 -9.96 -8.59 0.02
C ALA A 75 -8.54 -8.63 -0.53
N LEU A 76 -7.96 -7.47 -0.87
CA LEU A 76 -6.59 -7.36 -1.32
C LEU A 76 -5.61 -7.78 -0.21
N CYS A 77 -5.86 -7.39 1.05
CA CYS A 77 -5.03 -7.81 2.19
C CYS A 77 -4.95 -9.34 2.31
N VAL A 78 -6.10 -10.04 2.30
CA VAL A 78 -6.13 -11.51 2.48
C VAL A 78 -5.68 -12.29 1.25
N SER A 79 -5.68 -11.65 0.08
CA SER A 79 -5.22 -12.22 -1.20
C SER A 79 -3.72 -11.99 -1.45
N SER A 80 -3.02 -11.32 -0.54
CA SER A 80 -1.62 -10.92 -0.71
C SER A 80 -0.69 -11.65 0.29
N PRO A 81 0.10 -12.66 -0.13
CA PRO A 81 1.02 -13.39 0.75
C PRO A 81 2.13 -12.53 1.37
N GLU A 82 2.39 -11.35 0.81
CA GLU A 82 3.31 -10.35 1.35
C GLU A 82 2.79 -9.72 2.65
N ILE A 83 1.49 -9.87 2.95
CA ILE A 83 0.83 -9.29 4.12
C ILE A 83 0.52 -10.38 5.14
N GLN A 84 1.03 -10.20 6.35
CA GLN A 84 0.51 -10.84 7.56
C GLN A 84 -0.47 -9.87 8.22
N LEU A 85 -1.76 -10.04 7.94
CA LEU A 85 -2.81 -9.25 8.56
C LEU A 85 -3.01 -9.70 10.02
N LEU A 86 -2.58 -8.86 10.95
CA LEU A 86 -2.62 -9.11 12.40
C LEU A 86 -4.03 -8.97 12.98
N GLY A 87 -4.84 -8.10 12.39
CA GLY A 87 -6.21 -7.86 12.79
C GLY A 87 -6.86 -6.77 11.92
N VAL A 88 -8.18 -6.74 11.97
CA VAL A 88 -9.01 -5.70 11.35
C VAL A 88 -9.66 -4.91 12.48
N THR A 89 -9.47 -3.59 12.49
CA THR A 89 -10.10 -2.69 13.44
C THR A 89 -11.21 -1.91 12.74
N LEU A 90 -12.34 -1.75 13.43
CA LEU A 90 -13.53 -1.11 12.89
C LEU A 90 -13.70 0.27 13.51
N VAL A 91 -14.10 1.24 12.70
CA VAL A 91 -14.36 2.60 13.14
C VAL A 91 -15.68 3.11 12.55
N HIS A 92 -16.24 4.12 13.19
CA HIS A 92 -17.36 4.93 12.73
C HIS A 92 -18.72 4.19 12.60
N ALA A 93 -19.80 4.91 12.94
CA ALA A 93 -21.17 4.47 12.70
C ALA A 93 -21.50 3.10 13.34
N ASN A 94 -22.13 2.17 12.62
CA ASN A 94 -22.66 0.93 13.20
C ASN A 94 -21.63 -0.21 13.19
N LEU A 95 -20.82 -0.26 14.25
CA LEU A 95 -19.74 -1.24 14.40
C LEU A 95 -20.22 -2.71 14.43
N ASP A 96 -21.46 -2.98 14.83
CA ASP A 96 -22.01 -4.34 14.85
C ASP A 96 -22.22 -4.89 13.44
N VAL A 97 -22.77 -4.07 12.55
CA VAL A 97 -22.95 -4.44 11.14
C VAL A 97 -21.60 -4.53 10.43
N ARG A 98 -20.72 -3.56 10.64
CA ARG A 98 -19.35 -3.58 10.08
C ARG A 98 -18.58 -4.84 10.49
N ALA A 99 -18.71 -5.25 11.75
CA ALA A 99 -18.09 -6.48 12.26
C ALA A 99 -18.61 -7.73 11.55
N LYS A 100 -19.93 -7.83 11.33
CA LYS A 100 -20.52 -8.96 10.60
C LYS A 100 -19.99 -9.03 9.16
N ILE A 101 -19.89 -7.90 8.47
CA ILE A 101 -19.34 -7.83 7.11
C ILE A 101 -17.88 -8.29 7.08
N ALA A 102 -17.02 -7.74 7.96
CA ALA A 102 -15.61 -8.12 8.05
C ALA A 102 -15.42 -9.61 8.38
N LEU A 103 -16.16 -10.14 9.36
CA LEU A 103 -16.11 -11.55 9.75
C LEU A 103 -16.58 -12.48 8.62
N LYS A 104 -17.64 -12.10 7.89
CA LYS A 104 -18.12 -12.84 6.72
C LYS A 104 -17.07 -12.88 5.61
N MET A 105 -16.47 -11.73 5.28
CA MET A 105 -15.36 -11.65 4.31
C MET A 105 -14.20 -12.55 4.71
N LEU A 106 -13.72 -12.44 5.96
CA LEU A 106 -12.62 -13.24 6.48
C LEU A 106 -12.95 -14.73 6.49
N LYS A 107 -14.18 -15.12 6.87
CA LYS A 107 -14.62 -16.51 6.83
C LYS A 107 -14.60 -17.06 5.42
N LEU A 108 -15.21 -16.35 4.47
CA LEU A 108 -15.26 -16.77 3.07
C LEU A 108 -13.87 -16.81 2.43
N ALA A 109 -12.95 -15.94 2.85
CA ALA A 109 -11.54 -15.99 2.46
C ALA A 109 -10.75 -17.17 3.07
N GLY A 110 -11.35 -17.96 3.97
CA GLY A 110 -10.64 -19.00 4.72
C GLY A 110 -9.63 -18.43 5.73
N ARG A 111 -9.93 -17.24 6.27
CA ARG A 111 -9.08 -16.48 7.20
C ARG A 111 -9.82 -16.08 8.49
N ALA A 112 -10.81 -16.88 8.91
CA ALA A 112 -11.63 -16.63 10.11
C ALA A 112 -10.84 -16.52 11.44
N ARG A 113 -9.55 -16.89 11.46
CA ARG A 113 -8.67 -16.73 12.63
C ARG A 113 -8.12 -15.31 12.79
N ILE A 114 -8.22 -14.46 11.76
CA ILE A 114 -7.82 -13.06 11.87
C ILE A 114 -8.83 -12.35 12.76
N PRO A 115 -8.41 -11.72 13.87
CA PRO A 115 -9.33 -11.09 14.80
C PRO A 115 -9.89 -9.78 14.20
N VAL A 116 -11.15 -9.51 14.53
CA VAL A 116 -11.84 -8.25 14.21
C VAL A 116 -12.13 -7.53 15.51
N TYR A 117 -11.81 -6.24 15.60
CA TYR A 117 -12.00 -5.43 16.81
C TYR A 117 -12.92 -4.23 16.52
N LYS A 118 -13.93 -4.04 17.35
CA LYS A 118 -14.76 -2.84 17.37
C LYS A 118 -14.02 -1.71 18.08
N GLY A 119 -13.90 -0.57 17.41
CA GLY A 119 -13.29 0.64 17.93
C GLY A 119 -14.31 1.68 18.33
N LEU A 120 -14.05 2.92 17.92
CA LEU A 120 -14.87 4.07 18.24
C LEU A 120 -15.95 4.29 17.17
N SER A 121 -17.20 4.27 17.60
CA SER A 121 -18.37 4.53 16.74
C SER A 121 -18.57 6.03 16.50
N ASP A 122 -18.30 6.84 17.52
CA ASP A 122 -18.45 8.30 17.51
C ASP A 122 -17.11 8.99 17.18
N PRO A 123 -17.12 10.06 16.37
CA PRO A 123 -15.95 10.93 16.20
C PRO A 123 -15.45 11.49 17.54
N LEU A 124 -14.15 11.77 17.64
CA LEU A 124 -13.56 12.53 18.76
C LEU A 124 -14.01 13.99 18.75
N THR A 125 -14.35 14.53 17.57
CA THR A 125 -14.79 15.91 17.40
C THR A 125 -16.22 16.09 17.94
N PRO A 126 -16.43 16.93 18.98
CA PRO A 126 -17.76 17.14 19.54
C PRO A 126 -18.74 17.73 18.53
N GLY A 127 -19.97 17.21 18.50
CA GLY A 127 -21.03 17.71 17.62
C GLY A 127 -20.98 17.21 16.17
N TYR A 128 -19.95 16.42 15.80
CA TYR A 128 -19.90 15.74 14.51
C TYR A 128 -20.71 14.43 14.55
N GLY A 129 -21.56 14.23 13.54
CA GLY A 129 -22.47 13.10 13.47
C GLY A 129 -21.85 11.85 12.84
N LYS A 130 -22.62 10.76 12.86
CA LYS A 130 -22.32 9.53 12.13
C LYS A 130 -22.97 9.58 10.76
N TYR A 131 -22.21 9.30 9.72
CA TYR A 131 -22.79 8.99 8.42
C TYR A 131 -23.06 7.49 8.34
N TRP A 132 -24.28 7.12 7.97
CA TRP A 132 -24.70 5.74 7.80
C TRP A 132 -25.73 5.71 6.67
N ALA A 133 -25.43 4.98 5.59
CA ALA A 133 -26.28 5.01 4.40
C ALA A 133 -27.51 4.10 4.54
N GLY A 134 -27.49 3.15 5.47
CA GLY A 134 -28.61 2.27 5.81
C GLY A 134 -28.73 1.01 4.95
N HIS A 135 -27.86 0.82 3.96
CA HIS A 135 -27.85 -0.34 3.06
C HIS A 135 -26.81 -1.40 3.45
N GLU A 136 -25.94 -1.07 4.40
CA GLU A 136 -24.81 -1.88 4.80
C GLU A 136 -25.31 -3.23 5.35
N GLY A 137 -24.91 -4.33 4.71
CA GLY A 137 -25.28 -5.69 5.11
C GLY A 137 -26.74 -6.07 4.89
N THR A 138 -27.59 -5.23 4.27
CA THR A 138 -29.03 -5.55 4.10
C THR A 138 -29.29 -6.74 3.18
N GLU A 139 -28.44 -6.95 2.17
CA GLU A 139 -28.52 -8.07 1.23
C GLU A 139 -27.61 -9.25 1.63
N THR A 140 -27.09 -9.24 2.86
CA THR A 140 -26.17 -10.29 3.35
C THR A 140 -26.85 -11.23 4.34
N ASP A 141 -26.81 -12.53 4.05
CA ASP A 141 -27.06 -13.56 5.06
C ASP A 141 -25.82 -13.77 5.96
N PHE A 142 -25.98 -13.51 7.25
CA PHE A 142 -24.95 -13.68 8.29
C PHE A 142 -25.13 -14.96 9.12
N SER A 143 -26.09 -15.83 8.79
CA SER A 143 -26.39 -17.05 9.56
C SER A 143 -25.16 -17.96 9.71
N ASP A 144 -24.31 -17.99 8.69
CA ASP A 144 -23.13 -18.85 8.64
C ASP A 144 -21.96 -18.32 9.50
N ILE A 145 -22.01 -17.08 9.99
CA ILE A 145 -21.00 -16.52 10.92
C ILE A 145 -21.49 -16.45 12.36
N ALA A 146 -22.61 -17.09 12.72
CA ALA A 146 -23.21 -16.99 14.06
C ALA A 146 -22.27 -17.34 15.24
N GLY A 147 -21.21 -18.13 15.00
CA GLY A 147 -20.20 -18.46 16.00
C GLY A 147 -18.95 -17.57 15.99
N LEU A 148 -18.84 -16.61 15.07
CA LEU A 148 -17.72 -15.68 14.99
C LEU A 148 -18.08 -14.38 15.73
N VAL A 149 -17.20 -13.93 16.61
CA VAL A 149 -17.42 -12.76 17.45
C VAL A 149 -16.25 -11.80 17.28
N ALA A 150 -16.58 -10.53 17.03
CA ALA A 150 -15.60 -9.46 17.06
C ALA A 150 -15.29 -9.08 18.51
N CYS A 151 -14.03 -8.80 18.78
CA CYS A 151 -13.56 -8.27 20.05
C CYS A 151 -13.92 -6.78 20.17
N ASP A 152 -13.87 -6.24 21.38
CA ASP A 152 -13.96 -4.79 21.62
C ASP A 152 -12.56 -4.19 21.80
N ASN A 153 -12.48 -2.87 22.00
CA ASN A 153 -11.25 -2.12 22.31
C ASN A 153 -10.20 -2.13 21.19
N ALA A 154 -10.60 -1.81 19.95
CA ALA A 154 -9.67 -1.70 18.82
C ALA A 154 -8.48 -0.77 19.07
N VAL A 155 -8.69 0.35 19.78
CA VAL A 155 -7.63 1.32 20.11
C VAL A 155 -6.55 0.67 20.97
N ASP A 156 -6.94 -0.10 21.99
CA ASP A 156 -6.01 -0.81 22.87
C ASP A 156 -5.28 -1.91 22.09
N PHE A 157 -5.98 -2.62 21.20
CA PHE A 157 -5.35 -3.60 20.29
C PHE A 157 -4.27 -2.96 19.41
N ILE A 158 -4.52 -1.78 18.83
CA ILE A 158 -3.54 -1.05 18.03
C ILE A 158 -2.31 -0.72 18.89
N VAL A 159 -2.51 -0.08 20.05
CA VAL A 159 -1.42 0.35 20.93
C VAL A 159 -0.60 -0.85 21.42
N ASP A 160 -1.25 -1.91 21.90
CA ASP A 160 -0.60 -3.11 22.39
C ASP A 160 0.21 -3.81 21.30
N THR A 161 -0.36 -3.92 20.11
CA THR A 161 0.29 -4.62 18.98
C THR A 161 1.53 -3.86 18.53
N VAL A 162 1.45 -2.53 18.43
CA VAL A 162 2.60 -1.68 18.12
C VAL A 162 3.66 -1.76 19.24
N GLY A 163 3.24 -1.74 20.51
CA GLY A 163 4.13 -1.86 21.67
C GLY A 163 4.90 -3.18 21.71
N LYS A 164 4.24 -4.29 21.35
CA LYS A 164 4.84 -5.64 21.28
C LYS A 164 5.76 -5.84 20.07
N HIS A 165 5.61 -5.02 19.04
CA HIS A 165 6.31 -5.16 17.76
C HIS A 165 6.90 -3.83 17.25
N PRO A 166 7.80 -3.19 18.03
CA PRO A 166 8.37 -1.91 17.67
C PRO A 166 9.11 -1.96 16.33
N GLY A 167 8.84 -0.99 15.45
CA GLY A 167 9.44 -0.86 14.12
C GLY A 167 8.98 -1.90 13.10
N GLN A 168 7.98 -2.73 13.41
CA GLN A 168 7.55 -3.83 12.55
C GLN A 168 6.12 -3.69 12.01
N VAL A 169 5.22 -3.03 12.74
CA VAL A 169 3.80 -2.93 12.40
C VAL A 169 3.54 -1.79 11.43
N VAL A 170 2.87 -2.10 10.33
CA VAL A 170 2.22 -1.12 9.47
C VAL A 170 0.76 -1.00 9.89
N LEU A 171 0.30 0.23 10.05
CA LEU A 171 -1.11 0.54 10.27
C LEU A 171 -1.63 1.22 8.99
N CYS A 172 -2.65 0.64 8.37
CA CYS A 172 -3.36 1.25 7.24
C CYS A 172 -4.74 1.69 7.71
N SER A 173 -4.96 3.00 7.76
CA SER A 173 -6.24 3.62 8.10
C SER A 173 -6.95 4.00 6.82
N VAL A 174 -8.09 3.38 6.56
CA VAL A 174 -8.90 3.65 5.36
C VAL A 174 -10.30 4.17 5.68
N GLY A 175 -10.66 4.25 6.97
CA GLY A 175 -11.83 5.00 7.43
C GLY A 175 -11.47 6.29 8.19
N PRO A 176 -12.47 6.94 8.83
CA PRO A 176 -12.23 8.08 9.71
C PRO A 176 -11.17 7.78 10.76
N MET A 177 -10.22 8.70 10.93
CA MET A 177 -9.00 8.48 11.72
C MET A 177 -9.24 8.40 13.24
N THR A 178 -10.49 8.29 13.71
CA THR A 178 -10.90 8.33 15.12
C THR A 178 -10.13 7.34 15.99
N ASN A 179 -10.01 6.06 15.58
CA ASN A 179 -9.25 5.06 16.32
C ASN A 179 -7.76 5.42 16.41
N VAL A 180 -7.17 5.86 15.29
CA VAL A 180 -5.75 6.20 15.19
C VAL A 180 -5.41 7.46 15.99
N GLY A 181 -6.24 8.50 15.88
CA GLY A 181 -6.11 9.74 16.64
C GLY A 181 -6.23 9.48 18.14
N ASP A 182 -7.16 8.61 18.55
CA ASP A 182 -7.28 8.21 19.95
C ASP A 182 -6.07 7.40 20.45
N ALA A 183 -5.56 6.48 19.64
CA ALA A 183 -4.35 5.71 19.96
C ALA A 183 -3.13 6.64 20.15
N ILE A 184 -2.95 7.61 19.26
CA ILE A 184 -1.87 8.61 19.35
C ILE A 184 -2.04 9.49 20.59
N ARG A 185 -3.26 9.93 20.88
CA ARG A 185 -3.56 10.74 22.07
C ARG A 185 -3.26 10.00 23.37
N ARG A 186 -3.59 8.71 23.45
CA ARG A 186 -3.40 7.87 24.65
C ARG A 186 -1.95 7.41 24.82
N ALA A 187 -1.26 7.07 23.74
CA ALA A 187 0.05 6.41 23.79
C ALA A 187 1.02 6.92 22.70
N PRO A 188 1.38 8.22 22.71
CA PRO A 188 2.14 8.84 21.62
C PRO A 188 3.53 8.21 21.43
N GLU A 189 4.23 7.86 22.51
CA GLU A 189 5.54 7.19 22.43
C GLU A 189 5.45 5.77 21.85
N THR A 190 4.35 5.08 22.09
CA THR A 190 4.13 3.75 21.52
C THR A 190 3.80 3.85 20.04
N MET A 191 2.89 4.75 19.66
CA MET A 191 2.50 4.94 18.27
C MET A 191 3.65 5.42 17.37
N ARG A 192 4.61 6.18 17.91
CA ARG A 192 5.87 6.51 17.22
C ARG A 192 6.72 5.30 16.80
N LYS A 193 6.46 4.12 17.36
CA LYS A 193 7.16 2.87 17.01
C LYS A 193 6.52 2.15 15.82
N LEU A 194 5.45 2.69 15.21
CA LEU A 194 4.95 2.19 13.94
C LEU A 194 6.08 2.13 12.91
N LYS A 195 6.13 1.05 12.14
CA LYS A 195 7.03 0.96 10.98
C LYS A 195 6.62 1.98 9.92
N LYS A 196 5.31 2.08 9.68
CA LYS A 196 4.69 2.97 8.70
C LYS A 196 3.22 3.18 9.02
N LEU A 197 2.74 4.38 8.78
CA LEU A 197 1.31 4.69 8.71
C LEU A 197 0.92 4.92 7.25
N VAL A 198 -0.18 4.33 6.80
CA VAL A 198 -0.78 4.62 5.47
C VAL A 198 -2.21 5.06 5.70
N ILE A 199 -2.61 6.14 5.04
CA ILE A 199 -3.91 6.78 5.23
C ILE A 199 -4.57 6.92 3.87
N MET A 200 -5.74 6.31 3.67
CA MET A 200 -6.67 6.77 2.65
C MET A 200 -7.47 7.93 3.26
N GLY A 201 -7.27 9.13 2.71
CA GLY A 201 -7.93 10.32 3.22
C GLY A 201 -7.28 11.60 2.71
N SER A 202 -7.98 12.72 2.92
CA SER A 202 -7.63 14.02 2.35
C SER A 202 -7.60 14.06 0.81
N THR A 203 -7.24 15.20 0.23
CA THR A 203 -6.96 15.35 -1.19
C THR A 203 -5.92 16.42 -1.43
N PHE A 204 -5.00 16.18 -2.38
CA PHE A 204 -4.02 17.16 -2.81
C PHE A 204 -4.43 17.77 -4.15
N GLU A 205 -5.04 18.95 -4.09
CA GLU A 205 -5.42 19.74 -5.28
C GLU A 205 -4.43 20.89 -5.57
N GLY A 206 -3.31 20.92 -4.85
CA GLY A 206 -2.33 22.01 -4.88
C GLY A 206 -1.93 22.47 -3.48
N TYR A 207 -0.96 23.38 -3.41
CA TYR A 207 -0.50 23.97 -2.15
C TYR A 207 -1.40 25.12 -1.71
N GLY A 208 -1.44 25.41 -0.42
CA GLY A 208 -2.19 26.57 0.11
C GLY A 208 -3.66 26.27 0.41
N SER A 209 -4.25 27.10 1.27
CA SER A 209 -5.59 26.90 1.84
C SER A 209 -6.72 26.92 0.81
N GLU A 210 -6.52 27.61 -0.30
CA GLU A 210 -7.44 27.70 -1.43
C GLU A 210 -7.64 26.35 -2.13
N ASN A 211 -6.67 25.44 -2.01
CA ASN A 211 -6.71 24.09 -2.57
C ASN A 211 -7.16 23.04 -1.55
N ALA A 212 -7.48 23.45 -0.31
CA ALA A 212 -7.99 22.54 0.70
C ALA A 212 -9.45 22.18 0.42
N ALA A 213 -9.66 20.94 -0.04
CA ALA A 213 -10.97 20.40 -0.35
C ALA A 213 -11.42 19.34 0.67
N ARG A 214 -12.75 19.13 0.75
CA ARG A 214 -13.33 18.16 1.67
C ARG A 214 -13.11 16.73 1.17
N GLU A 215 -12.64 15.89 2.07
CA GLU A 215 -12.59 14.44 1.93
C GLU A 215 -13.30 13.83 3.15
N HIS A 216 -14.00 12.72 2.96
CA HIS A 216 -14.91 12.16 3.96
C HIS A 216 -14.20 11.78 5.27
N ASN A 217 -13.20 10.90 5.22
CA ASN A 217 -12.50 10.35 6.37
C ASN A 217 -11.84 11.44 7.22
N ALA A 218 -11.23 12.43 6.57
CA ALA A 218 -10.60 13.56 7.23
C ALA A 218 -11.63 14.51 7.88
N CYS A 219 -12.74 14.80 7.18
CA CYS A 219 -13.75 15.76 7.64
C CYS A 219 -14.79 15.20 8.61
N VAL A 220 -14.93 13.88 8.73
CA VAL A 220 -15.83 13.25 9.71
C VAL A 220 -15.32 13.42 11.14
N ASP A 221 -14.00 13.47 11.31
CA ASP A 221 -13.39 13.67 12.63
C ASP A 221 -12.15 14.60 12.60
N PRO A 222 -12.36 15.92 12.46
CA PRO A 222 -11.28 16.91 12.39
C PRO A 222 -10.25 16.82 13.53
N VAL A 223 -10.70 16.56 14.77
CA VAL A 223 -9.83 16.39 15.94
C VAL A 223 -8.91 15.18 15.75
N ALA A 224 -9.44 14.04 15.32
CA ALA A 224 -8.61 12.87 15.05
C ALA A 224 -7.65 13.10 13.88
N THR A 225 -8.12 13.70 12.79
CA THR A 225 -7.29 14.09 11.64
C THR A 225 -6.12 14.96 12.07
N LYS A 226 -6.37 15.97 12.91
CA LYS A 226 -5.34 16.84 13.47
C LYS A 226 -4.34 16.08 14.33
N LEU A 227 -4.83 15.25 15.26
CA LEU A 227 -3.97 14.40 16.10
C LEU A 227 -3.06 13.49 15.28
N VAL A 228 -3.58 12.90 14.20
CA VAL A 228 -2.80 12.00 13.33
C VAL A 228 -1.77 12.78 12.53
N LEU A 229 -2.18 13.81 11.79
CA LEU A 229 -1.27 14.51 10.87
C LEU A 229 -0.23 15.36 11.62
N GLU A 230 -0.55 15.91 12.78
CA GLU A 230 0.40 16.67 13.61
C GLU A 230 1.30 15.77 14.48
N SER A 231 1.03 14.46 14.56
CA SER A 231 1.85 13.50 15.34
C SER A 231 3.30 13.36 14.83
N ARG A 232 3.55 13.80 13.59
CA ARG A 232 4.81 13.63 12.84
C ARG A 232 5.27 12.18 12.69
N ILE A 233 4.37 11.21 12.88
CA ILE A 233 4.61 9.82 12.49
C ILE A 233 4.74 9.81 10.96
N PRO A 234 5.82 9.25 10.38
CA PRO A 234 5.96 9.14 8.94
C PRO A 234 4.75 8.40 8.34
N ALA A 235 4.04 9.07 7.43
CA ALA A 235 2.82 8.54 6.85
C ALA A 235 2.77 8.73 5.34
N THR A 236 2.14 7.79 4.64
CA THR A 236 1.76 7.94 3.23
C THR A 236 0.29 8.36 3.16
N ILE A 237 0.00 9.46 2.47
CA ILE A 237 -1.36 9.97 2.26
C ILE A 237 -1.82 9.62 0.85
N VAL A 238 -2.91 8.86 0.76
CA VAL A 238 -3.52 8.40 -0.50
C VAL A 238 -4.86 9.13 -0.66
N GLY A 239 -4.80 10.30 -1.30
CA GLY A 239 -5.93 11.24 -1.38
C GLY A 239 -6.86 11.07 -2.57
N LEU A 240 -7.94 11.86 -2.62
CA LEU A 240 -8.92 11.83 -3.71
C LEU A 240 -8.32 12.15 -5.09
N ASN A 241 -7.30 13.00 -5.14
CA ASN A 241 -6.58 13.37 -6.36
C ASN A 241 -6.03 12.16 -7.12
N VAL A 242 -5.60 11.09 -6.44
CA VAL A 242 -5.15 9.83 -7.08
C VAL A 242 -6.23 8.76 -7.07
N THR A 243 -6.98 8.61 -5.98
CA THR A 243 -7.92 7.50 -5.85
C THR A 243 -9.11 7.60 -6.81
N LYS A 244 -9.53 8.82 -7.20
CA LYS A 244 -10.57 9.02 -8.24
C LYS A 244 -10.12 8.67 -9.66
N GLN A 245 -8.88 8.24 -9.87
CA GLN A 245 -8.38 7.82 -11.18
C GLN A 245 -8.36 6.29 -11.34
N VAL A 246 -8.56 5.54 -10.25
CA VAL A 246 -8.57 4.08 -10.25
C VAL A 246 -9.96 3.55 -9.98
N LYS A 247 -10.39 2.54 -10.74
CA LYS A 247 -11.78 2.05 -10.65
C LYS A 247 -11.88 0.57 -10.92
N ILE A 248 -12.99 0.01 -10.48
CA ILE A 248 -13.51 -1.25 -11.01
C ILE A 248 -14.82 -0.98 -11.72
N GLN A 249 -15.07 -1.72 -12.78
CA GLN A 249 -16.30 -1.66 -13.53
C GLN A 249 -17.17 -2.88 -13.20
N HIS A 250 -18.48 -2.75 -13.40
CA HIS A 250 -19.41 -3.87 -13.29
C HIS A 250 -18.97 -5.06 -14.16
N SER A 251 -18.38 -4.80 -15.33
CA SER A 251 -17.85 -5.84 -16.23
C SER A 251 -16.70 -6.64 -15.65
N ASP A 252 -15.96 -6.10 -14.67
CA ASP A 252 -14.80 -6.77 -14.08
C ASP A 252 -15.22 -7.83 -13.06
N LEU A 253 -16.44 -7.73 -12.52
CA LEU A 253 -16.91 -8.59 -11.43
C LEU A 253 -17.01 -10.07 -11.81
N ALA A 254 -17.29 -10.36 -13.09
CA ALA A 254 -17.34 -11.74 -13.59
C ALA A 254 -15.99 -12.48 -13.39
N GLN A 255 -14.87 -11.75 -13.30
CA GLN A 255 -13.54 -12.34 -13.14
C GLN A 255 -13.32 -12.93 -11.74
N ILE A 256 -14.09 -12.52 -10.73
CA ILE A 256 -13.90 -12.96 -9.34
C ILE A 256 -15.02 -13.90 -8.85
N GLU A 257 -16.11 -14.07 -9.60
CA GLU A 257 -17.30 -14.84 -9.19
C GLU A 257 -17.14 -16.38 -9.13
N VAL A 258 -15.90 -16.86 -9.16
CA VAL A 258 -15.59 -18.30 -9.18
C VAL A 258 -15.66 -18.97 -7.79
N SER A 259 -15.50 -18.21 -6.70
CA SER A 259 -15.60 -18.72 -5.32
C SER A 259 -16.69 -18.04 -4.49
N GLY A 260 -17.00 -18.60 -3.31
CA GLY A 260 -17.95 -17.97 -2.38
C GLY A 260 -17.48 -16.59 -1.92
N PHE A 261 -16.18 -16.41 -1.72
CA PHE A 261 -15.55 -15.13 -1.39
C PHE A 261 -15.75 -14.10 -2.50
N GLY A 262 -15.39 -14.41 -3.73
CA GLY A 262 -15.52 -13.46 -4.83
C GLY A 262 -16.97 -13.19 -5.25
N ARG A 263 -17.88 -14.17 -5.12
CA ARG A 263 -19.33 -13.92 -5.29
C ARG A 263 -19.88 -12.96 -4.24
N TYR A 264 -19.43 -13.05 -3.00
CA TYR A 264 -19.86 -12.13 -1.95
C TYR A 264 -19.35 -10.70 -2.19
N LEU A 265 -18.06 -10.55 -2.51
CA LEU A 265 -17.48 -9.24 -2.86
C LEU A 265 -18.15 -8.63 -4.10
N SER A 266 -18.43 -9.44 -5.13
CA SER A 266 -19.18 -9.02 -6.32
C SER A 266 -20.60 -8.58 -5.97
N ALA A 267 -21.32 -9.33 -5.13
CA ALA A 267 -22.69 -9.00 -4.73
C ALA A 267 -22.75 -7.65 -3.98
N MET A 268 -21.85 -7.42 -3.02
CA MET A 268 -21.72 -6.13 -2.35
C MET A 268 -21.45 -5.00 -3.35
N THR A 269 -20.57 -5.25 -4.33
CA THR A 269 -20.23 -4.24 -5.34
C THR A 269 -21.43 -3.94 -6.23
N LYS A 270 -22.17 -4.94 -6.70
CA LYS A 270 -23.38 -4.75 -7.51
C LYS A 270 -24.45 -3.97 -6.75
N GLN A 271 -24.64 -4.27 -5.46
CA GLN A 271 -25.56 -3.52 -4.60
C GLN A 271 -25.16 -2.05 -4.55
N TYR A 272 -23.89 -1.75 -4.23
CA TYR A 272 -23.38 -0.39 -4.14
C TYR A 272 -23.51 0.36 -5.48
N LEU A 273 -23.11 -0.25 -6.60
CA LEU A 273 -23.27 0.29 -7.94
C LEU A 273 -24.73 0.63 -8.28
N GLY A 274 -25.67 -0.22 -7.85
CA GLY A 274 -27.10 0.03 -7.98
C GLY A 274 -27.57 1.24 -7.18
N ILE A 275 -27.07 1.41 -5.95
CA ILE A 275 -27.40 2.54 -5.07
C ILE A 275 -26.88 3.87 -5.64
N ILE A 276 -25.63 3.90 -6.10
CA ILE A 276 -25.03 5.12 -6.66
C ILE A 276 -25.44 5.38 -8.12
N GLY A 277 -26.17 4.45 -8.75
CA GLY A 277 -26.63 4.57 -10.14
C GLY A 277 -25.49 4.61 -11.17
N ARG A 278 -24.39 3.90 -10.92
CA ARG A 278 -23.20 3.89 -11.80
C ARG A 278 -22.80 2.47 -12.20
N SER A 279 -22.07 2.36 -13.31
CA SER A 279 -21.47 1.10 -13.77
C SER A 279 -20.05 0.87 -13.28
N PHE A 280 -19.52 1.78 -12.46
CA PHE A 280 -18.19 1.71 -11.87
C PHE A 280 -18.18 2.40 -10.50
N THR A 281 -17.21 2.03 -9.66
CA THR A 281 -16.87 2.76 -8.44
C THR A 281 -15.35 2.94 -8.37
N PHE A 282 -14.91 3.98 -7.66
CA PHE A 282 -13.50 4.24 -7.42
C PHE A 282 -12.97 3.31 -6.35
N MET A 283 -11.69 2.94 -6.44
CA MET A 283 -11.04 2.07 -5.46
C MET A 283 -10.14 2.92 -4.56
N HIS A 284 -10.75 3.64 -3.62
CA HIS A 284 -9.99 4.52 -2.73
C HIS A 284 -9.11 3.72 -1.79
N ASP A 285 -9.73 2.85 -0.99
CA ASP A 285 -9.05 2.10 0.05
C ASP A 285 -8.08 1.04 -0.47
N PRO A 286 -8.40 0.29 -1.55
CA PRO A 286 -7.46 -0.70 -2.06
C PRO A 286 -6.21 -0.06 -2.64
N LEU A 287 -6.25 1.20 -3.11
CA LEU A 287 -5.05 1.92 -3.55
C LEU A 287 -4.08 2.12 -2.38
N ALA A 288 -4.57 2.40 -1.18
CA ALA A 288 -3.72 2.50 0.02
C ALA A 288 -2.97 1.19 0.30
N ILE A 289 -3.66 0.04 0.21
CA ILE A 289 -3.04 -1.27 0.34
C ILE A 289 -2.06 -1.55 -0.80
N ALA A 290 -2.39 -1.17 -2.03
CA ALA A 290 -1.51 -1.37 -3.18
C ALA A 290 -0.17 -0.63 -3.03
N THR A 291 -0.13 0.55 -2.37
CA THR A 291 1.13 1.26 -2.10
C THR A 291 2.11 0.45 -1.23
N LEU A 292 1.61 -0.49 -0.43
CA LEU A 292 2.41 -1.38 0.42
C LEU A 292 2.96 -2.59 -0.35
N LEU A 293 2.22 -3.04 -1.38
CA LEU A 293 2.56 -4.21 -2.19
C LEU A 293 3.50 -3.85 -3.33
N ASP A 294 3.23 -2.74 -4.00
CA ASP A 294 4.07 -2.21 -5.07
C ASP A 294 4.06 -0.67 -5.00
N PRO A 295 5.09 -0.04 -4.40
CA PRO A 295 5.15 1.41 -4.26
C PRO A 295 5.12 2.17 -5.58
N THR A 296 5.45 1.53 -6.71
CA THR A 296 5.49 2.18 -8.03
C THR A 296 4.10 2.30 -8.69
N VAL A 297 3.03 1.86 -8.02
CA VAL A 297 1.66 2.17 -8.44
C VAL A 297 1.32 3.65 -8.27
N VAL A 298 2.09 4.38 -7.45
CA VAL A 298 1.91 5.81 -7.20
C VAL A 298 3.24 6.56 -7.30
N GLY A 299 3.17 7.85 -7.65
CA GLY A 299 4.23 8.82 -7.39
C GLY A 299 3.92 9.60 -6.12
N THR A 300 4.94 9.92 -5.33
CA THR A 300 4.78 10.66 -4.07
C THR A 300 5.66 11.90 -4.02
N GLN A 301 5.18 12.93 -3.33
CA GLN A 301 5.98 14.10 -2.95
C GLN A 301 6.01 14.25 -1.43
N ARG A 302 7.16 14.68 -0.91
CA ARG A 302 7.34 14.92 0.52
C ARG A 302 6.73 16.27 0.90
N MET A 303 5.79 16.27 1.85
CA MET A 303 5.05 17.47 2.23
C MET A 303 4.89 17.62 3.75
N SER A 304 4.60 18.85 4.16
CA SER A 304 4.01 19.15 5.46
C SER A 304 2.50 19.36 5.30
N ALA A 305 1.76 19.25 6.40
CA ALA A 305 0.32 19.48 6.42
C ALA A 305 -0.11 20.30 7.64
N GLU A 306 -1.12 21.15 7.42
CA GLU A 306 -1.93 21.80 8.45
C GLU A 306 -3.37 21.30 8.32
N VAL A 307 -4.06 21.10 9.43
CA VAL A 307 -5.46 20.66 9.46
C VAL A 307 -6.34 21.80 9.91
N LEU A 308 -7.29 22.19 9.05
CA LEU A 308 -8.30 23.19 9.36
C LEU A 308 -9.32 22.65 10.36
N ASP A 309 -10.04 23.54 11.04
CA ASP A 309 -11.03 23.16 12.08
C ASP A 309 -12.14 22.23 11.56
N ASP A 310 -12.41 22.26 10.24
CA ASP A 310 -13.41 21.40 9.59
C ASP A 310 -12.84 20.10 8.99
N GLY A 311 -11.58 19.79 9.28
CA GLY A 311 -10.86 18.56 8.90
C GLY A 311 -10.24 18.60 7.52
N ARG A 312 -10.43 19.68 6.74
CA ARG A 312 -9.70 19.85 5.48
C ARG A 312 -8.21 20.02 5.76
N VAL A 313 -7.39 19.48 4.87
CA VAL A 313 -5.92 19.50 5.01
C VAL A 313 -5.32 20.46 4.00
N VAL A 314 -4.46 21.34 4.49
CA VAL A 314 -3.64 22.24 3.68
C VAL A 314 -2.26 21.62 3.57
N PHE A 315 -1.81 21.34 2.35
CA PHE A 315 -0.46 20.87 2.11
C PHE A 315 0.48 22.02 1.77
N ALA A 316 1.73 21.89 2.19
CA ALA A 316 2.81 22.78 1.81
C ALA A 316 4.05 21.97 1.42
N SER A 317 4.72 22.43 0.35
CA SER A 317 6.05 21.92 -0.01
C SER A 317 7.02 22.25 1.11
N ASP A 318 7.65 21.24 1.67
CA ASP A 318 8.72 21.38 2.65
C ASP A 318 9.63 20.16 2.55
N GLU A 319 10.63 20.21 1.66
CA GLU A 319 11.54 19.09 1.43
C GLU A 319 12.42 18.79 2.67
N GLU A 320 12.71 19.78 3.50
CA GLU A 320 13.56 19.63 4.68
C GLU A 320 12.79 19.15 5.92
N LYS A 321 11.53 19.57 6.10
CA LYS A 321 10.74 19.26 7.31
C LYS A 321 9.49 18.45 7.04
N GLY A 322 9.15 18.17 5.78
CA GLY A 322 8.02 17.33 5.42
C GLY A 322 8.13 15.94 6.05
N TRP A 323 7.02 15.46 6.61
CA TRP A 323 6.93 14.14 7.24
C TRP A 323 5.96 13.19 6.52
N LEU A 324 5.21 13.71 5.54
CA LEU A 324 4.20 12.98 4.80
C LEU A 324 4.67 12.71 3.37
N ASP A 325 4.50 11.47 2.93
CA ASP A 325 4.62 11.11 1.52
C ASP A 325 3.22 11.18 0.91
N VAL A 326 2.90 12.27 0.23
CA VAL A 326 1.57 12.50 -0.36
C VAL A 326 1.57 11.97 -1.80
N CYS A 327 0.64 11.07 -2.12
CA CYS A 327 0.49 10.54 -3.46
C CYS A 327 -0.03 11.62 -4.42
N THR A 328 0.75 11.94 -5.44
CA THR A 328 0.42 12.97 -6.45
C THR A 328 0.11 12.38 -7.82
N GLU A 329 0.58 11.16 -8.09
CA GLU A 329 0.40 10.47 -9.37
C GLU A 329 0.00 9.02 -9.13
N VAL A 330 -0.71 8.41 -10.09
CA VAL A 330 -1.10 7.00 -10.03
C VAL A 330 -1.00 6.35 -11.40
N ASN A 331 -0.46 5.13 -11.42
CA ASN A 331 -0.52 4.26 -12.58
C ASN A 331 -1.77 3.39 -12.50
N ALA A 332 -2.90 3.91 -12.96
CA ALA A 332 -4.19 3.25 -12.82
C ALA A 332 -4.24 1.85 -13.47
N PRO A 333 -3.78 1.64 -14.73
CA PRO A 333 -3.78 0.31 -15.33
C PRO A 333 -2.93 -0.72 -14.57
N LYS A 334 -1.85 -0.28 -13.91
CA LYS A 334 -1.02 -1.15 -13.08
C LYS A 334 -1.74 -1.53 -11.80
N PHE A 335 -2.35 -0.56 -11.12
CA PHE A 335 -3.15 -0.79 -9.92
C PHE A 335 -4.33 -1.74 -10.19
N GLU A 336 -5.14 -1.46 -11.21
CA GLU A 336 -6.36 -2.24 -11.51
C GLU A 336 -6.02 -3.70 -11.82
N ARG A 337 -4.93 -3.92 -12.56
CA ARG A 337 -4.40 -5.26 -12.84
C ARG A 337 -3.95 -5.96 -11.56
N LEU A 338 -3.16 -5.29 -10.70
CA LEU A 338 -2.69 -5.85 -9.43
C LEU A 338 -3.87 -6.27 -8.54
N LEU A 339 -4.88 -5.40 -8.40
CA LEU A 339 -6.06 -5.66 -7.60
C LEU A 339 -6.83 -6.90 -8.09
N LEU A 340 -7.21 -6.91 -9.37
CA LEU A 340 -8.02 -7.98 -9.96
C LEU A 340 -7.26 -9.30 -10.01
N GLU A 341 -5.97 -9.30 -10.39
CA GLU A 341 -5.17 -10.53 -10.45
C GLU A 341 -5.04 -11.18 -9.07
N ARG A 342 -4.76 -10.41 -8.01
CA ARG A 342 -4.62 -10.95 -6.65
C ARG A 342 -5.92 -11.60 -6.18
N ILE A 343 -7.04 -10.90 -6.32
CA ILE A 343 -8.34 -11.38 -5.83
C ILE A 343 -8.81 -12.57 -6.67
N ARG A 344 -8.68 -12.52 -8.00
CA ARG A 344 -9.02 -13.66 -8.88
C ARG A 344 -8.22 -14.89 -8.51
N THR A 345 -6.90 -14.76 -8.35
CA THR A 345 -6.03 -15.89 -7.98
C THR A 345 -6.40 -16.46 -6.61
N GLU A 346 -6.79 -15.64 -5.63
CA GLU A 346 -7.28 -16.16 -4.35
C GLU A 346 -8.62 -16.90 -4.51
N CYS A 347 -9.55 -16.38 -5.32
CA CYS A 347 -10.81 -17.06 -5.61
C CYS A 347 -10.59 -18.42 -6.29
N GLU A 348 -9.67 -18.50 -7.25
CA GLU A 348 -9.31 -19.75 -7.95
C GLU A 348 -8.64 -20.79 -7.04
N LYS A 349 -7.95 -20.38 -5.97
CA LYS A 349 -7.38 -21.33 -5.00
C LYS A 349 -8.46 -22.00 -4.15
N GLN A 350 -9.57 -21.33 -3.90
CA GLN A 350 -10.65 -21.85 -3.06
C GLN A 350 -11.55 -22.88 -3.76
N THR A 351 -11.38 -23.06 -5.07
CA THR A 351 -12.14 -24.04 -5.87
C THR A 351 -11.36 -25.34 -6.11
N LYS A 352 -10.10 -25.41 -5.69
CA LYS A 352 -9.22 -26.58 -5.81
C LYS A 352 -9.18 -27.35 -4.50
#